data_AF-A0A832M1Q6-F1
#
_entry.id   AF-A0A832M1Q6-F1
#
_cell.length_a   1.000
_cell.length_b   1.000
_cell.length_c   1.000
_cell.angle_alpha   90.00
_cell.angle_beta   90.00
_cell.angle_gamma   90.00
#
_symmetry.space_group_name_H-M   'P 1'
#
loop_
_entity.id
_entity.type
_entity.pdbx_description
1 polymer ?
#
loop_
_entity_poly.entity_id
_entity_poly.type
_entity_poly.pdbx_seq_one_letter_code
_entity_poly.pdbx_strand_id
1 'polypeptide(L)' 'MYQNALLPATAKVIKKLHGASFLQPFYLSGGTALALHLGHRESEDLDFFTPDTFDPQHLQSEVQ' A
#
# COMPACT_ATOMS: atom_id res chain seq x y z
N MET A 1 -11.51 6.75 -5.63
CA MET A 1 -11.25 5.93 -4.43
C MET A 1 -11.88 6.58 -3.21
N TYR A 2 -12.43 5.77 -2.32
CA TYR A 2 -13.05 6.17 -1.06
C TYR A 2 -11.96 6.36 0.00
N GLN A 3 -11.44 7.58 0.14
CA GLN A 3 -10.31 7.85 1.05
C GLN A 3 -10.69 7.69 2.54
N ASN A 4 -11.98 7.81 2.86
CA ASN A 4 -12.52 7.53 4.18
C ASN A 4 -12.47 6.04 4.56
N ALA A 5 -12.10 5.15 3.62
CA ALA A 5 -11.82 3.75 3.92
C ALA A 5 -10.48 3.53 4.62
N LEU A 6 -9.63 4.57 4.71
CA LEU A 6 -8.35 4.49 5.43
C LEU A 6 -8.46 5.17 6.79
N LEU A 7 -7.88 4.54 7.80
CA LEU A 7 -7.66 5.21 9.08
C LEU A 7 -6.68 6.39 8.91
N PRO A 8 -6.79 7.45 9.72
CA PRO A 8 -5.90 8.60 9.62
C PRO A 8 -4.40 8.27 9.71
N ALA A 9 -4.04 7.23 10.48
CA ALA A 9 -2.67 6.75 10.58
C ALA A 9 -2.19 6.09 9.27
N THR A 10 -2.98 5.17 8.71
CA THR A 10 -2.70 4.49 7.43
C THR A 10 -2.61 5.48 6.27
N ALA A 11 -3.49 6.49 6.23
CA ALA A 11 -3.43 7.55 5.24
C ALA A 11 -2.12 8.36 5.29
N LYS A 12 -1.54 8.56 6.48
CA LYS A 12 -0.21 9.19 6.61
C LYS A 12 0.89 8.29 6.07
N VAL A 13 0.81 6.98 6.27
CA VAL A 13 1.78 6.01 5.72
C VAL A 13 1.73 6.01 4.19
N ILE A 14 0.53 5.90 3.59
CA ILE A 14 0.35 5.99 2.13
C ILE A 14 0.99 7.28 1.57
N LYS A 15 0.80 8.42 2.24
CA LYS A 15 1.43 9.69 1.82
C LYS A 15 2.96 9.68 1.91
N LYS A 16 3.55 8.98 2.87
CA LYS A 16 5.01 8.82 2.98
C LYS A 16 5.56 7.87 1.92
N LEU A 17 4.80 6.82 1.61
CA LEU A 17 5.15 5.86 0.55
C LEU A 17 4.97 6.45 -0.85
N HIS A 18 4.15 7.50 -0.99
CA HIS A 18 3.96 8.20 -2.25
C HIS A 18 5.30 8.78 -2.76
N GLY A 19 5.78 8.27 -3.90
CA GLY A 19 7.04 8.68 -4.50
C GLY A 19 8.24 7.81 -4.10
N ALA A 20 8.05 6.78 -3.28
CA ALA A 20 9.07 5.77 -3.04
C ALA A 20 9.37 5.00 -4.35
N SER A 21 10.59 5.12 -4.86
CA SER A 21 11.01 4.47 -6.11
C SER A 21 10.94 2.95 -6.03
N PHE A 22 11.28 2.37 -4.87
CA PHE A 22 11.23 0.92 -4.64
C PHE A 22 9.80 0.33 -4.70
N LEU A 23 8.76 1.17 -4.56
CA LEU A 23 7.36 0.75 -4.70
C LEU A 23 6.79 0.89 -6.11
N GLN A 24 7.52 1.49 -7.06
CA GLN A 24 7.04 1.66 -8.44
C GLN A 24 6.57 0.37 -9.14
N PRO A 25 7.24 -0.80 -8.99
CA PRO A 25 6.77 -2.02 -9.63
C PRO A 25 5.60 -2.69 -8.88
N PHE A 26 5.19 -2.16 -7.72
CA PHE A 26 4.16 -2.73 -6.87
C PHE A 26 2.83 -1.98 -7.01
N TYR A 27 1.74 -2.70 -6.77
CA TYR A 27 0.40 -2.15 -6.62
C TYR A 27 -0.22 -2.58 -5.29
N LEU A 28 -1.07 -1.71 -4.73
CA LEU A 28 -1.83 -2.03 -3.53
C LEU A 28 -2.91 -3.07 -3.86
N SER A 29 -2.98 -4.13 -3.06
CA SER A 29 -3.90 -5.24 -3.22
C SER A 29 -4.65 -5.53 -1.90
N GLY A 30 -5.31 -6.67 -1.84
CA GLY A 30 -5.95 -7.18 -0.64
C GLY A 30 -7.16 -6.37 -0.17
N GLY A 31 -7.45 -6.50 1.12
CA GLY A 31 -8.65 -5.94 1.73
C GLY A 31 -8.70 -4.40 1.66
N THR A 32 -7.55 -3.75 1.77
CA THR A 32 -7.48 -2.28 1.73
C THR A 32 -7.63 -1.72 0.33
N ALA A 33 -7.07 -2.39 -0.70
CA ALA A 33 -7.36 -2.02 -2.08
C ALA A 33 -8.87 -2.13 -2.38
N LEU A 34 -9.52 -3.21 -1.93
CA LEU A 34 -10.96 -3.38 -2.11
C LEU A 34 -11.78 -2.34 -1.32
N ALA A 35 -11.36 -2.01 -0.09
CA ALA A 35 -11.98 -0.98 0.72
C ALA A 35 -11.88 0.40 0.05
N LEU A 36 -10.73 0.76 -0.54
CA LEU A 36 -10.57 1.99 -1.32
C LEU A 36 -11.41 2.03 -2.60
N HIS A 37 -11.70 0.87 -3.21
CA HIS A 37 -12.54 0.78 -4.40
C HIS A 37 -14.04 0.87 -4.09
N LEU A 38 -14.50 0.23 -3.02
CA LEU A 38 -15.93 0.11 -2.71
C LEU A 38 -16.42 1.01 -1.56
N GLY A 39 -15.52 1.54 -0.73
CA GLY A 39 -15.87 2.34 0.45
C GLY A 39 -16.66 1.57 1.51
N HIS A 40 -16.61 0.23 1.49
CA HIS A 40 -17.52 -0.63 2.24
C HIS A 40 -17.16 -0.81 3.72
N ARG A 41 -15.92 -0.49 4.11
CA ARG A 41 -15.43 -0.51 5.50
C ARG A 41 -14.14 0.30 5.60
N GLU A 42 -13.71 0.57 6.83
CA GLU A 42 -12.35 1.00 7.13
C GLU A 42 -11.37 -0.19 7.07
N SER A 43 -10.13 0.07 6.68
CA SER A 43 -9.05 -0.91 6.58
C SER A 43 -7.70 -0.27 6.89
N GLU A 44 -6.82 -1.03 7.53
CA GLU A 44 -5.53 -0.52 8.02
C GLU A 44 -4.30 -1.18 7.36
N ASP A 45 -4.42 -2.45 6.96
CA ASP A 45 -3.31 -3.23 6.40
C ASP A 45 -2.93 -2.78 4.98
N LEU A 46 -1.64 -2.76 4.66
CA LEU A 46 -1.17 -2.41 3.31
C LEU A 46 -0.45 -3.58 2.67
N ASP A 47 -1.14 -4.27 1.78
CA ASP A 47 -0.58 -5.38 1.01
C ASP A 47 -0.15 -4.91 -0.38
N PHE A 48 1.13 -5.09 -0.71
CA PHE A 48 1.67 -4.72 -2.01
C PHE A 48 2.09 -5.96 -2.79
N PHE A 49 1.69 -6.04 -4.05
CA PHE A 49 2.00 -7.14 -4.96
C PHE A 49 2.61 -6.60 -6.24
N THR A 50 3.39 -7.42 -6.92
CA THR A 50 3.97 -7.12 -8.23
C THR A 50 3.96 -8.38 -9.08
N PRO A 51 3.74 -8.29 -10.41
CA PRO A 51 3.95 -9.42 -11.32
C PRO A 51 5.44 -9.72 -11.55
N ASP A 52 6.33 -8.80 -11.17
CA ASP A 52 7.76 -8.90 -11.41
C ASP A 52 8.46 -9.68 -10.28
N THR A 53 9.59 -10.31 -10.59
CA THR A 53 10.46 -10.85 -9.54
C THR A 53 11.18 -9.71 -8.83
N PHE A 54 11.28 -9.78 -7.51
CA PHE A 54 12.04 -8.81 -6.70
C PHE A 54 12.92 -9.53 -5.68
N ASP A 55 13.94 -8.82 -5.18
CA ASP A 55 14.81 -9.28 -4.11
C ASP A 55 14.20 -8.87 -2.75
N PRO A 56 13.74 -9.82 -1.91
CA PRO A 56 13.15 -9.51 -0.61
C PRO A 56 14.12 -8.84 0.36
N GLN A 57 15.42 -9.19 0.32
CA GLN A 57 16.43 -8.61 1.20
C GLN A 57 16.70 -7.15 0.83
N HIS A 58 16.81 -6.85 -0.47
CA HIS A 58 16.93 -5.46 -0.93
C HIS A 58 15.70 -4.64 -0.57
N LEU A 59 14.50 -5.16 -0.82
CA LEU A 59 13.26 -4.45 -0.48
C LEU A 59 13.14 -4.18 1.03
N GLN A 60 13.56 -5.12 1.86
CA GLN A 60 13.56 -4.94 3.31
C GLN A 60 14.45 -3.77 3.75
N SER A 61 15.60 -3.55 3.11
CA SER A 61 16.49 -2.42 3.44
C SER A 61 15.94 -1.05 3.06
N GLU A 62 14.99 -0.97 2.12
CA GLU A 62 14.37 0.29 1.69
C GLU A 62 13.21 0.73 2.62
N VAL A 63 12.68 -0.21 3.42
CA VAL A 63 11.52 0.01 4.30
C VAL A 63 11.92 0.33 5.75
N GLN A 64 13.17 0.05 6.15
CA GLN A 64 13.71 0.30 7.49
C GLN A 64 14.20 1.74 7.68
#